data_AF-A0A4S2K295-F1
#
_entry.id   AF-A0A4S2K295-F1
#
_cell.length_a   1.000
_cell.length_b   1.000
_cell.length_c   1.000
_cell.angle_alpha   90.00
_cell.angle_beta   90.00
_cell.angle_gamma   90.00
#
_symmetry.space_group_name_H-M   'P 1'
#
loop_
_entity.id
_entity.type
_entity.pdbx_description
1 polymer ?
#
loop_
_entity_poly.entity_id
_entity_poly.type
_entity_poly.pdbx_seq_one_letter_code
_entity_poly.pdbx_strand_id
1 'polypeptide(L)'
;MEDESYDKENAEKELEDKDYGEESQPEYESTISLDETEHDTRVLAHSEAGECLHNLGKCVAQDEYAYLSMDASDRDLTDVSVILSFRHVRYVNVSGNRLTSEALRALEAMPYLQTLRADRNRLTSAELKPMPYLQELALNRNELTDTSGIRHKNLERLELNHNNIRTVTIDFQILVSLRTLELRGNALISTADICCPNLTRLFLAKNQIEKIEGLGELVNLKTLHLRGNRLANLDGFTERCRSLSYVNLRDNELLKISELRKLDCLPNLETLVVLGNPFLREKVEEREEEGYRRIVLTMLPKLKRIDKNPVLDQERNEAKELLGKMQKSGSNFEDFDLRD
;
A
#
# COMPACT_ATOMS: atom_id res chain seq x y z
N MET A 1 -11.95 -23.72 16.59
CA MET A 1 -11.73 -23.93 15.14
C MET A 1 -12.70 -23.06 14.33
N GLU A 2 -12.87 -21.78 14.71
CA GLU A 2 -13.80 -20.85 14.05
C GLU A 2 -13.17 -19.48 13.76
N ASP A 3 -11.85 -19.34 13.94
CA ASP A 3 -11.13 -18.06 13.86
C ASP A 3 -10.46 -17.80 12.50
N GLU A 4 -10.47 -18.78 11.58
CA GLU A 4 -9.81 -18.68 10.27
C GLU A 4 -10.74 -18.24 9.12
N SER A 5 -12.06 -18.14 9.33
CA SER A 5 -13.01 -17.76 8.27
C SER A 5 -13.25 -16.24 8.19
N TYR A 6 -13.13 -15.51 9.31
CA TYR A 6 -13.31 -14.06 9.35
C TYR A 6 -12.15 -13.28 8.69
N ASP A 7 -10.95 -13.86 8.67
CA ASP A 7 -9.76 -13.25 8.06
C ASP A 7 -9.73 -13.38 6.52
N LYS A 8 -10.47 -14.36 5.96
CA LYS A 8 -10.54 -14.55 4.50
C LYS A 8 -11.54 -13.61 3.81
N GLU A 9 -12.71 -13.37 4.42
CA GLU A 9 -13.72 -12.48 3.82
C GLU A 9 -13.33 -11.00 3.87
N ASN A 10 -12.55 -10.56 4.87
CA ASN A 10 -12.02 -9.19 4.91
C ASN A 10 -10.81 -9.00 3.98
N ALA A 11 -9.98 -10.04 3.79
CA ALA A 11 -8.89 -9.99 2.81
C ALA A 11 -9.43 -9.84 1.38
N GLU A 12 -10.55 -10.50 1.04
CA GLU A 12 -11.15 -10.39 -0.30
C GLU A 12 -11.84 -9.04 -0.56
N LYS A 13 -12.40 -8.39 0.46
CA LYS A 13 -12.97 -7.02 0.34
C LYS A 13 -11.91 -5.91 0.32
N GLU A 14 -10.77 -6.08 0.99
CA GLU A 14 -9.64 -5.14 0.91
C GLU A 14 -8.84 -5.25 -0.41
N LEU A 15 -9.09 -6.31 -1.19
CA LEU A 15 -8.53 -6.54 -2.53
C LEU A 15 -9.42 -6.00 -3.66
N GLU A 16 -10.58 -5.41 -3.33
CA GLU A 16 -11.38 -4.65 -4.29
C GLU A 16 -10.63 -3.37 -4.67
N ASP A 17 -10.07 -3.39 -5.88
CA ASP A 17 -9.68 -2.20 -6.62
C ASP A 17 -10.82 -1.16 -6.54
N LYS A 18 -10.65 -0.15 -5.67
CA LYS A 18 -11.12 1.18 -6.03
C LYS A 18 -10.25 1.62 -7.19
N ASP A 19 -10.74 1.32 -8.39
CA ASP A 19 -10.27 1.90 -9.64
C ASP A 19 -10.50 3.41 -9.54
N TYR A 20 -9.53 4.13 -8.98
CA TYR A 20 -9.47 5.58 -9.10
C TYR A 20 -9.14 5.85 -10.57
N GLY A 21 -10.21 6.02 -11.35
CA GLY A 21 -10.15 6.47 -12.74
C GLY A 21 -9.31 7.74 -12.88
N GLU A 22 -8.84 7.96 -14.10
CA GLU A 22 -8.09 9.15 -14.51
C GLU A 22 -8.83 10.44 -14.09
N GLU A 23 -8.44 11.03 -12.96
CA GLU A 23 -8.73 12.44 -12.70
C GLU A 23 -7.73 13.27 -13.49
N SER A 24 -8.25 13.86 -14.57
CA SER A 24 -7.59 14.83 -15.43
C SER A 24 -6.97 15.93 -14.59
N GLN A 25 -5.69 16.23 -14.83
CA GLN A 25 -5.02 17.41 -14.25
C GLN A 25 -5.74 18.68 -14.73
N PRO A 26 -6.19 19.60 -13.85
CA PRO A 26 -6.49 20.93 -14.30
C PRO A 26 -5.18 21.66 -14.60
N GLU A 27 -5.12 22.27 -15.79
CA GLU A 27 -4.06 23.18 -16.20
C GLU A 27 -3.95 24.34 -15.21
N TYR A 28 -2.76 24.54 -14.63
CA TYR A 28 -2.46 25.67 -13.79
C TYR A 28 -2.23 26.91 -14.68
N GLU A 29 -3.25 27.77 -14.80
CA GLU A 29 -3.01 29.15 -15.21
C GLU A 29 -2.37 29.92 -14.04
N SER A 30 -1.11 30.33 -14.26
CA SER A 30 -0.36 31.15 -13.32
C SER A 30 -0.88 32.58 -13.33
N THR A 31 -1.62 32.98 -12.29
CA THR A 31 -1.73 34.38 -11.92
C THR A 31 -1.05 34.57 -10.57
N ILE A 32 0.15 35.15 -10.61
CA ILE A 32 0.87 35.62 -9.43
C ILE A 32 0.09 36.81 -8.87
N SER A 33 -0.57 36.60 -7.73
CA SER A 33 -0.94 37.67 -6.80
C SER A 33 -0.08 37.53 -5.55
N LEU A 34 0.86 38.45 -5.41
CA LEU A 34 1.54 38.74 -4.14
C LEU A 34 0.48 39.26 -3.17
N ASP A 35 0.07 38.43 -2.21
CA ASP A 35 -0.54 38.93 -0.99
C ASP A 35 -0.11 38.04 0.18
N GLU A 36 0.73 38.63 1.04
CA GLU A 36 1.03 38.15 2.37
C GLU A 36 -0.23 38.33 3.23
N THR A 37 -0.97 37.27 3.53
CA THR A 37 -2.16 37.35 4.40
C THR A 37 -2.08 36.34 5.54
N GLU A 38 -2.23 36.88 6.75
CA GLU A 38 -2.36 36.27 8.07
C GLU A 38 -2.71 34.76 8.09
N HIS A 39 -1.95 33.98 8.86
CA HIS A 39 -2.34 32.62 9.21
C HIS A 39 -3.65 32.66 10.03
N ASP A 40 -4.79 32.54 9.36
CA ASP A 40 -6.09 32.32 9.99
C ASP A 40 -6.00 31.05 10.84
N THR A 41 -5.77 31.24 12.13
CA THR A 41 -5.72 30.16 13.11
C THR A 41 -7.15 29.72 13.37
N ARG A 42 -7.48 28.49 12.98
CA ARG A 42 -8.78 27.87 13.24
C ARG A 42 -8.63 26.81 14.31
N VAL A 43 -8.94 27.20 15.55
CA VAL A 43 -8.90 26.33 16.72
C VAL A 43 -10.21 25.58 16.84
N LEU A 44 -10.15 24.25 17.07
CA LEU A 44 -11.34 23.48 17.41
C LEU A 44 -11.84 23.93 18.79
N ALA A 45 -13.00 24.57 18.85
CA ALA A 45 -13.57 24.99 20.13
C ALA A 45 -14.08 23.77 20.92
N HIS A 46 -14.13 23.87 22.25
CA HIS A 46 -14.59 22.75 23.09
C HIS A 46 -16.05 22.35 22.81
N SER A 47 -16.93 23.31 22.49
CA SER A 47 -18.30 23.03 22.09
C SER A 47 -18.38 22.26 20.77
N GLU A 48 -17.63 22.70 19.76
CA GLU A 48 -17.54 22.01 18.46
C GLU A 48 -16.96 20.61 18.64
N ALA A 49 -15.92 20.46 19.48
CA ALA A 49 -15.33 19.17 19.80
C ALA A 49 -16.36 18.21 20.40
N GLY A 50 -17.30 18.71 21.21
CA GLY A 50 -18.42 17.93 21.74
C GLY A 50 -19.34 17.38 20.66
N GLU A 51 -19.58 18.11 19.58
CA GLU A 51 -20.41 17.69 18.44
C GLU A 51 -19.71 16.64 17.56
N CYS A 52 -18.39 16.51 17.67
CA CYS A 52 -17.59 15.51 16.96
C CYS A 52 -17.69 14.12 17.56
N LEU A 53 -18.10 14.05 18.83
CA LEU A 53 -18.03 12.84 19.63
C LEU A 53 -19.16 11.90 19.25
N HIS A 54 -18.80 10.64 19.07
CA HIS A 54 -19.73 9.57 18.76
C HIS A 54 -19.21 8.25 19.35
N ASN A 55 -20.03 7.21 19.22
CA ASN A 55 -19.77 5.87 19.75
C ASN A 55 -19.61 5.83 21.29
N LEU A 56 -20.71 5.54 22.00
CA LEU A 56 -20.71 5.42 23.46
C LEU A 56 -20.20 4.03 23.88
N GLY A 57 -19.15 4.02 24.69
CA GLY A 57 -18.62 2.84 25.34
C GLY A 57 -18.94 2.83 26.82
N LYS A 58 -19.23 1.64 27.37
CA LYS A 58 -19.40 1.47 28.81
C LYS A 58 -18.04 1.39 29.50
N CYS A 59 -17.81 2.25 30.48
CA CYS A 59 -16.64 2.22 31.34
C CYS A 59 -16.83 1.15 32.44
N VAL A 60 -15.91 0.19 32.49
CA VAL A 60 -15.96 -0.95 33.43
C VAL A 60 -15.86 -0.51 34.89
N ALA A 61 -15.20 0.61 35.16
CA ALA A 61 -14.90 1.05 36.53
C ALA A 61 -16.06 1.73 37.26
N GLN A 62 -17.03 2.34 36.56
CA GLN A 62 -17.98 3.28 37.17
C GLN A 62 -19.43 3.16 36.67
N ASP A 63 -19.78 2.16 35.84
CA ASP A 63 -21.10 2.08 35.16
C ASP A 63 -21.45 3.34 34.34
N GLU A 64 -20.46 4.19 34.07
CA GLU A 64 -20.55 5.40 33.27
C GLU A 64 -20.32 5.08 31.79
N TYR A 65 -20.79 5.97 30.92
CA TYR A 65 -20.53 5.91 29.48
C TYR A 65 -19.54 7.00 29.10
N ALA A 66 -18.64 6.68 28.17
CA ALA A 66 -17.74 7.64 27.57
C ALA A 66 -17.78 7.52 26.05
N TYR A 67 -17.63 8.65 25.36
CA TYR A 67 -17.45 8.64 23.91
C TYR A 67 -16.06 8.07 23.57
N LEU A 68 -16.03 7.13 22.62
CA LEU A 68 -14.83 6.43 22.20
C LEU A 68 -14.29 6.91 20.86
N SER A 69 -15.06 7.69 20.11
CA SER A 69 -14.70 8.13 18.77
C SER A 69 -14.96 9.62 18.59
N MET A 70 -14.05 10.30 17.89
CA MET A 70 -14.17 11.71 17.54
C MET A 70 -13.90 11.89 16.05
N ASP A 71 -14.83 12.56 15.35
CA ASP A 71 -14.63 13.00 13.96
C ASP A 71 -14.66 14.53 13.86
N ALA A 72 -13.47 15.08 13.66
CA ALA A 72 -13.21 16.48 13.42
C ALA A 72 -12.62 16.74 12.02
N SER A 73 -13.01 15.91 11.05
CA SER A 73 -12.55 16.04 9.66
C SER A 73 -13.20 17.20 8.90
N ASP A 74 -12.50 17.66 7.85
CA ASP A 74 -12.97 18.60 6.83
C ASP A 74 -13.50 19.92 7.43
N ARG A 75 -12.66 20.55 8.27
CA ARG A 75 -13.02 21.76 9.03
C ARG A 75 -11.92 22.82 9.02
N ASP A 76 -10.97 22.81 8.10
CA ASP A 76 -9.92 23.84 8.02
C ASP A 76 -9.11 24.06 9.33
N LEU A 77 -9.09 23.08 10.26
CA LEU A 77 -8.48 23.23 11.57
C LEU A 77 -6.96 23.38 11.49
N THR A 78 -6.42 24.28 12.32
CA THR A 78 -4.98 24.44 12.55
C THR A 78 -4.56 23.99 13.95
N ASP A 79 -5.51 23.88 14.89
CA ASP A 79 -5.27 23.45 16.27
C ASP A 79 -6.36 22.47 16.73
N VAL A 80 -5.92 21.34 17.27
CA VAL A 80 -6.77 20.25 17.80
C VAL A 80 -6.42 19.92 19.26
N SER A 81 -5.77 20.83 19.98
CA SER A 81 -5.33 20.62 21.36
C SER A 81 -6.48 20.29 22.32
N VAL A 82 -7.68 20.80 22.03
CA VAL A 82 -8.88 20.51 22.82
C VAL A 82 -9.24 19.02 22.87
N ILE A 83 -8.83 18.23 21.87
CA ILE A 83 -9.13 16.79 21.80
C ILE A 83 -8.57 16.05 23.02
N LEU A 84 -7.46 16.54 23.60
CA LEU A 84 -6.85 16.00 24.83
C LEU A 84 -7.78 16.00 26.05
N SER A 85 -8.82 16.83 26.05
CA SER A 85 -9.80 16.85 27.13
C SER A 85 -10.68 15.58 27.15
N PHE A 86 -10.79 14.87 26.03
CA PHE A 86 -11.63 13.68 25.86
C PHE A 86 -10.83 12.38 26.02
N ARG A 87 -10.37 12.14 27.25
CA ARG A 87 -9.37 11.10 27.57
C ARG A 87 -9.72 9.67 27.19
N HIS A 88 -11.01 9.33 27.03
CA HIS A 88 -11.46 7.97 26.72
C HIS A 88 -11.57 7.69 25.22
N VAL A 89 -11.37 8.70 24.37
CA VAL A 89 -11.41 8.55 22.91
C VAL A 89 -10.27 7.65 22.45
N ARG A 90 -10.62 6.68 21.60
CA ARG A 90 -9.74 5.67 21.01
C ARG A 90 -9.58 5.84 19.50
N TYR A 91 -10.56 6.47 18.86
CA TYR A 91 -10.54 6.78 17.43
C TYR A 91 -10.61 8.29 17.24
N VAL A 92 -9.63 8.86 16.54
CA VAL A 92 -9.62 10.28 16.17
C VAL A 92 -9.46 10.40 14.66
N ASN A 93 -10.41 11.07 14.02
CA ASN A 93 -10.30 11.52 12.63
C ASN A 93 -10.19 13.05 12.59
N VAL A 94 -9.04 13.55 12.15
CA VAL A 94 -8.75 14.97 11.92
C VAL A 94 -8.34 15.22 10.47
N SER A 95 -8.82 14.38 9.55
CA SER A 95 -8.46 14.45 8.13
C SER A 95 -9.07 15.69 7.44
N GLY A 96 -8.48 16.18 6.35
CA GLY A 96 -9.05 17.31 5.60
C GLY A 96 -8.94 18.65 6.33
N ASN A 97 -7.88 18.85 7.10
CA ASN A 97 -7.64 20.08 7.85
C ASN A 97 -6.32 20.74 7.37
N ARG A 98 -5.84 21.73 8.12
CA ARG A 98 -4.60 22.47 7.82
C ARG A 98 -3.55 22.22 8.90
N LEU A 99 -3.58 21.04 9.51
CA LEU A 99 -2.69 20.70 10.63
C LEU A 99 -1.24 20.58 10.16
N THR A 100 -0.36 21.22 10.92
CA THR A 100 1.09 21.03 10.83
C THR A 100 1.53 19.87 11.72
N SER A 101 2.75 19.38 11.52
CA SER A 101 3.36 18.35 12.37
C SER A 101 3.36 18.74 13.85
N GLU A 102 3.59 20.02 14.14
CA GLU A 102 3.52 20.59 15.50
C GLU A 102 2.11 20.50 16.09
N ALA A 103 1.08 20.88 15.32
CA ALA A 103 -0.31 20.82 15.78
C ALA A 103 -0.75 19.37 16.06
N LEU A 104 -0.29 18.41 15.26
CA LEU A 104 -0.63 16.99 15.44
C LEU A 104 -0.03 16.40 16.72
N ARG A 105 1.13 16.89 17.19
CA ARG A 105 1.75 16.44 18.44
C ARG A 105 0.86 16.62 19.66
N ALA A 106 -0.15 17.50 19.60
CA ALA A 106 -1.15 17.59 20.66
C ALA A 106 -1.82 16.23 20.95
N LEU A 107 -1.93 15.33 19.96
CA LEU A 107 -2.58 14.02 20.15
C LEU A 107 -1.66 12.97 20.80
N GLU A 108 -0.35 13.24 20.96
CA GLU A 108 0.62 12.27 21.47
C GLU A 108 0.37 11.88 22.95
N ALA A 109 -0.35 12.73 23.70
CA ALA A 109 -0.66 12.51 25.11
C ALA A 109 -2.02 11.80 25.32
N MET A 110 -2.70 11.38 24.26
CA MET A 110 -3.95 10.62 24.34
C MET A 110 -3.69 9.20 24.89
N PRO A 111 -4.25 8.82 26.05
CA PRO A 111 -3.80 7.62 26.77
C PRO A 111 -4.29 6.31 26.16
N TYR A 112 -5.37 6.32 25.39
CA TYR A 112 -6.02 5.12 24.84
C TYR A 112 -6.22 5.17 23.32
N LEU A 113 -5.52 6.06 22.61
CA LEU A 113 -5.67 6.20 21.17
C LEU A 113 -5.22 4.92 20.46
N GLN A 114 -6.12 4.35 19.66
CA GLN A 114 -5.95 3.13 18.87
C GLN A 114 -5.85 3.44 17.39
N THR A 115 -6.68 4.37 16.89
CA THR A 115 -6.69 4.77 15.49
C THR A 115 -6.58 6.28 15.38
N LEU A 116 -5.60 6.73 14.59
CA LEU A 116 -5.43 8.13 14.22
C LEU A 116 -5.48 8.29 12.70
N ARG A 117 -6.46 9.05 12.21
CA ARG A 117 -6.52 9.50 10.82
C ARG A 117 -6.25 10.99 10.74
N ALA A 118 -5.20 11.36 10.02
CA ALA A 118 -4.84 12.75 9.73
C ALA A 118 -4.53 12.91 8.23
N ASP A 119 -5.34 12.26 7.39
CA ASP A 119 -5.22 12.35 5.94
C ASP A 119 -5.47 13.80 5.46
N ARG A 120 -4.91 14.22 4.32
CA ARG A 120 -5.19 15.55 3.72
C ARG A 120 -4.93 16.70 4.72
N ASN A 121 -3.68 16.80 5.20
CA ASN A 121 -3.18 17.88 6.07
C ASN A 121 -1.87 18.45 5.50
N ARG A 122 -1.10 19.21 6.29
CA ARG A 122 0.19 19.82 5.92
C ARG A 122 1.34 19.25 6.75
N LEU A 123 1.30 17.94 6.99
CA LEU A 123 2.31 17.26 7.82
C LEU A 123 3.59 17.06 7.03
N THR A 124 4.69 17.57 7.56
CA THR A 124 6.06 17.40 7.02
C THR A 124 6.86 16.35 7.78
N SER A 125 6.36 15.91 8.95
CA SER A 125 6.96 14.87 9.78
C SER A 125 5.88 14.01 10.43
N ALA A 126 6.15 12.71 10.54
CA ALA A 126 5.33 11.74 11.25
C ALA A 126 5.82 11.50 12.70
N GLU A 127 6.74 12.33 13.20
CA GLU A 127 7.35 12.16 14.52
C GLU A 127 6.36 12.48 15.64
N LEU A 128 5.91 11.42 16.31
CA LEU A 128 5.09 11.44 17.51
C LEU A 128 5.76 10.63 18.60
N LYS A 129 5.59 11.00 19.87
CA LYS A 129 6.00 10.12 20.97
C LYS A 129 5.34 8.74 20.83
N PRO A 130 6.03 7.65 21.24
CA PRO A 130 5.46 6.32 21.17
C PRO A 130 4.12 6.21 21.94
N MET A 131 3.02 6.16 21.20
CA MET A 131 1.69 5.92 21.74
C MET A 131 1.49 4.40 21.99
N PRO A 132 1.15 3.98 23.23
CA PRO A 132 1.20 2.58 23.64
C PRO A 132 0.09 1.71 23.04
N TYR A 133 -1.03 2.28 22.61
CA TYR A 133 -2.18 1.53 22.09
C TYR A 133 -2.46 1.79 20.61
N LEU A 134 -1.64 2.59 19.93
CA LEU A 134 -1.89 2.93 18.53
C LEU A 134 -1.67 1.69 17.64
N GLN A 135 -2.73 1.30 16.94
CA GLN A 135 -2.80 0.15 16.02
C GLN A 135 -2.91 0.59 14.56
N GLU A 136 -3.54 1.74 14.29
CA GLU A 136 -3.71 2.26 12.94
C GLU A 136 -3.32 3.74 12.87
N LEU A 137 -2.47 4.06 11.90
CA LEU A 137 -2.02 5.42 11.62
C LEU A 137 -2.18 5.71 10.12
N ALA A 138 -3.04 6.67 9.79
CA ALA A 138 -3.26 7.11 8.41
C ALA A 138 -2.85 8.59 8.26
N LEU A 139 -1.83 8.83 7.44
CA LEU A 139 -1.27 10.16 7.12
C LEU A 139 -1.24 10.36 5.59
N ASN A 140 -2.26 9.86 4.88
CA ASN A 140 -2.30 9.95 3.43
C ASN A 140 -2.42 11.41 2.97
N ARG A 141 -1.90 11.76 1.78
CA ARG A 141 -2.02 13.11 1.20
C ARG A 141 -1.48 14.20 2.15
N ASN A 142 -0.22 14.05 2.54
CA ASN A 142 0.54 15.02 3.34
C ASN A 142 1.86 15.34 2.58
N GLU A 143 2.82 15.98 3.25
CA GLU A 143 4.07 16.46 2.68
C GLU A 143 5.30 15.71 3.23
N LEU A 144 5.12 14.46 3.70
CA LEU A 144 6.20 13.65 4.28
C LEU A 144 7.25 13.29 3.23
N THR A 145 8.54 13.41 3.56
CA THR A 145 9.67 13.07 2.68
C THR A 145 10.37 11.75 3.03
N ASP A 146 10.14 11.25 4.24
CA ASP A 146 10.65 9.99 4.77
C ASP A 146 9.67 9.44 5.81
N THR A 147 10.00 8.31 6.42
CA THR A 147 9.18 7.64 7.44
C THR A 147 9.77 7.69 8.85
N SER A 148 10.64 8.67 9.12
CA SER A 148 11.26 8.84 10.43
C SER A 148 10.24 9.21 11.50
N GLY A 149 10.59 8.92 12.76
CA GLY A 149 9.77 9.27 13.93
C GLY A 149 8.62 8.30 14.23
N ILE A 150 8.27 7.39 13.31
CA ILE A 150 7.23 6.38 13.55
C ILE A 150 7.80 5.26 14.42
N ARG A 151 7.37 5.20 15.70
CA ARG A 151 7.94 4.29 16.72
C ARG A 151 6.86 3.60 17.57
N HIS A 152 5.73 3.26 16.96
CA HIS A 152 4.56 2.69 17.63
C HIS A 152 4.61 1.16 17.62
N LYS A 153 4.90 0.53 18.77
CA LYS A 153 5.13 -0.93 18.87
C LYS A 153 3.92 -1.77 18.47
N ASN A 154 2.72 -1.29 18.78
CA ASN A 154 1.45 -1.98 18.51
C ASN A 154 0.83 -1.59 17.17
N LEU A 155 1.53 -0.82 16.33
CA LEU A 155 1.02 -0.40 15.03
C LEU A 155 0.93 -1.61 14.09
N GLU A 156 -0.28 -1.89 13.60
CA GLU A 156 -0.62 -2.99 12.71
C GLU A 156 -0.79 -2.53 11.26
N ARG A 157 -1.32 -1.32 11.07
CA ARG A 157 -1.55 -0.68 9.77
C ARG A 157 -0.96 0.72 9.72
N LEU A 158 -0.14 0.99 8.70
CA LEU A 158 0.44 2.29 8.43
C LEU A 158 0.12 2.72 6.99
N GLU A 159 -0.61 3.82 6.85
CA GLU A 159 -0.99 4.39 5.56
C GLU A 159 -0.29 5.74 5.33
N LEU A 160 0.53 5.80 4.29
CA LEU A 160 1.36 6.94 3.91
C LEU A 160 1.21 7.25 2.41
N ASN A 161 0.05 6.93 1.83
CA ASN A 161 -0.18 7.11 0.40
C ASN A 161 -0.16 8.59 0.02
N HIS A 162 0.29 8.91 -1.19
CA HIS A 162 0.30 10.26 -1.76
C HIS A 162 1.07 11.27 -0.89
N ASN A 163 2.30 10.92 -0.51
CA ASN A 163 3.27 11.82 0.11
C ASN A 163 4.46 12.04 -0.86
N ASN A 164 5.56 12.61 -0.37
CA ASN A 164 6.80 12.82 -1.11
C ASN A 164 7.93 11.87 -0.64
N ILE A 165 7.57 10.68 -0.13
CA ILE A 165 8.52 9.78 0.53
C ILE A 165 9.52 9.22 -0.49
N ARG A 166 10.82 9.41 -0.23
CA ARG A 166 11.91 8.90 -1.06
C ARG A 166 12.67 7.74 -0.42
N THR A 167 12.66 7.65 0.91
CA THR A 167 13.37 6.64 1.69
C THR A 167 12.49 6.12 2.83
N VAL A 168 12.66 4.85 3.17
CA VAL A 168 11.95 4.24 4.32
C VAL A 168 12.93 4.06 5.47
N THR A 169 12.81 4.88 6.51
CA THR A 169 13.74 4.92 7.65
C THR A 169 13.15 4.35 8.93
N ILE A 170 12.15 3.47 8.81
CA ILE A 170 11.51 2.83 9.96
C ILE A 170 12.47 1.82 10.58
N ASP A 171 12.58 1.85 11.91
CA ASP A 171 13.19 0.75 12.65
C ASP A 171 12.18 -0.38 12.87
N PHE A 172 12.25 -1.39 12.01
CA PHE A 172 11.33 -2.53 12.06
C PHE A 172 11.54 -3.46 13.26
N GLN A 173 12.61 -3.28 14.05
CA GLN A 173 12.73 -3.93 15.36
C GLN A 173 11.77 -3.32 16.39
N ILE A 174 11.29 -2.09 16.15
CA ILE A 174 10.29 -1.43 16.99
C ILE A 174 8.88 -1.80 16.55
N LEU A 175 8.59 -1.76 15.24
CA LEU A 175 7.26 -2.00 14.66
C LEU A 175 6.95 -3.50 14.50
N VAL A 176 7.06 -4.24 15.60
CA VAL A 176 6.90 -5.70 15.63
C VAL A 176 5.49 -6.17 15.23
N SER A 177 4.47 -5.34 15.45
CA SER A 177 3.08 -5.64 15.12
C SER A 177 2.67 -5.25 13.69
N LEU A 178 3.53 -4.58 12.93
CA LEU A 178 3.14 -4.07 11.60
C LEU A 178 2.86 -5.23 10.63
N ARG A 179 1.68 -5.20 10.02
CA ARG A 179 1.22 -6.19 9.03
C ARG A 179 0.97 -5.56 7.67
N THR A 180 0.51 -4.32 7.65
CA THR A 180 0.14 -3.61 6.43
C THR A 180 0.86 -2.28 6.33
N LEU A 181 1.57 -2.08 5.21
CA LEU A 181 2.27 -0.84 4.89
C LEU A 181 1.83 -0.34 3.52
N GLU A 182 1.25 0.86 3.49
CA GLU A 182 0.78 1.50 2.27
C GLU A 182 1.61 2.76 1.95
N LEU A 183 2.26 2.73 0.79
CA LEU A 183 3.18 3.76 0.31
C LEU A 183 2.86 4.14 -1.15
N ARG A 184 1.60 4.01 -1.58
CA ARG A 184 1.22 4.29 -2.97
C ARG A 184 1.39 5.78 -3.29
N GLY A 185 1.77 6.15 -4.50
CA GLY A 185 1.86 7.56 -4.89
C GLY A 185 2.98 8.32 -4.18
N ASN A 186 4.15 7.70 -3.99
CA ASN A 186 5.34 8.32 -3.41
C ASN A 186 6.47 8.39 -4.45
N ALA A 187 7.70 8.68 -4.02
CA ALA A 187 8.88 8.84 -4.87
C ALA A 187 9.97 7.79 -4.57
N LEU A 188 9.59 6.58 -4.17
CA LEU A 188 10.53 5.47 -3.94
C LEU A 188 11.11 4.98 -5.26
N ILE A 189 12.43 4.72 -5.28
CA ILE A 189 13.18 4.23 -6.45
C ILE A 189 13.58 2.75 -6.35
N SER A 190 13.56 2.18 -5.14
CA SER A 190 13.81 0.76 -4.89
C SER A 190 13.03 0.28 -3.67
N THR A 191 13.02 -1.04 -3.44
CA THR A 191 12.43 -1.66 -2.24
C THR A 191 13.46 -1.95 -1.14
N ALA A 192 14.72 -1.53 -1.30
CA ALA A 192 15.83 -1.92 -0.42
C ALA A 192 15.62 -1.54 1.05
N ASP A 193 15.00 -0.39 1.29
CA ASP A 193 14.78 0.18 2.63
C ASP A 193 13.65 -0.51 3.42
N ILE A 194 12.92 -1.43 2.80
CA ILE A 194 11.73 -2.06 3.38
C ILE A 194 12.13 -3.42 3.98
N CYS A 195 12.64 -3.42 5.21
CA CYS A 195 13.11 -4.62 5.92
C CYS A 195 12.19 -5.00 7.09
N CYS A 196 10.98 -5.47 6.78
CA CYS A 196 9.88 -5.69 7.73
C CYS A 196 9.48 -7.20 7.79
N PRO A 197 10.11 -8.02 8.63
CA PRO A 197 9.89 -9.48 8.57
C PRO A 197 8.44 -9.90 8.87
N ASN A 198 7.69 -9.10 9.63
CA ASN A 198 6.30 -9.42 10.01
C ASN A 198 5.24 -8.88 9.03
N LEU A 199 5.66 -8.14 8.00
CA LEU A 199 4.73 -7.53 7.05
C LEU A 199 4.08 -8.60 6.17
N THR A 200 2.76 -8.51 6.01
CA THR A 200 1.97 -9.45 5.19
C THR A 200 1.45 -8.79 3.92
N ARG A 201 1.28 -7.46 3.92
CA ARG A 201 0.78 -6.67 2.79
C ARG A 201 1.64 -5.42 2.58
N LEU A 202 2.15 -5.26 1.36
CA LEU A 202 2.96 -4.13 0.95
C LEU A 202 2.40 -3.51 -0.34
N PHE A 203 2.06 -2.23 -0.26
CA PHE A 203 1.49 -1.50 -1.38
C PHE A 203 2.39 -0.34 -1.82
N LEU A 204 2.98 -0.47 -3.00
CA LEU A 204 3.98 0.43 -3.58
C LEU A 204 3.54 0.97 -4.95
N ALA A 205 2.24 0.93 -5.27
CA ALA A 205 1.75 1.36 -6.57
C ALA A 205 2.02 2.86 -6.82
N LYS A 206 2.22 3.27 -8.07
CA LYS A 206 2.48 4.67 -8.45
C LYS A 206 3.70 5.26 -7.73
N ASN A 207 4.83 4.53 -7.73
CA ASN A 207 6.13 5.04 -7.30
C ASN A 207 7.08 5.15 -8.53
N GLN A 208 8.38 5.29 -8.30
CA GLN A 208 9.41 5.34 -9.34
C GLN A 208 10.36 4.15 -9.21
N ILE A 209 9.85 3.00 -8.76
CA ILE A 209 10.69 1.84 -8.44
C ILE A 209 11.24 1.24 -9.72
N GLU A 210 12.57 1.23 -9.84
CA GLU A 210 13.32 0.67 -10.96
C GLU A 210 13.93 -0.69 -10.61
N LYS A 211 14.14 -0.95 -9.32
CA LYS A 211 14.80 -2.17 -8.84
C LYS A 211 14.13 -2.76 -7.59
N ILE A 212 14.00 -4.08 -7.59
CA ILE A 212 13.54 -4.85 -6.44
C ILE A 212 14.75 -5.34 -5.65
N GLU A 213 14.77 -5.03 -4.36
CA GLU A 213 15.84 -5.38 -3.41
C GLU A 213 15.24 -5.66 -2.02
N GLY A 214 15.92 -6.47 -1.21
CA GLY A 214 15.51 -6.68 0.19
C GLY A 214 14.24 -7.52 0.41
N LEU A 215 13.47 -7.88 -0.63
CA LEU A 215 12.23 -8.68 -0.48
C LEU A 215 12.45 -10.03 0.21
N GLY A 216 13.65 -10.61 0.11
CA GLY A 216 13.99 -11.86 0.79
C GLY A 216 13.92 -11.79 2.32
N GLU A 217 13.93 -10.58 2.91
CA GLU A 217 13.77 -10.37 4.36
C GLU A 217 12.28 -10.29 4.77
N LEU A 218 11.39 -10.04 3.81
CA LEU A 218 9.93 -9.97 4.01
C LEU A 218 9.29 -11.38 3.96
N VAL A 219 9.78 -12.29 4.82
CA VAL A 219 9.46 -13.73 4.77
C VAL A 219 7.96 -14.06 4.94
N ASN A 220 7.20 -13.16 5.58
CA ASN A 220 5.76 -13.30 5.80
C ASN A 220 4.91 -12.55 4.76
N LEU A 221 5.51 -11.87 3.78
CA LEU A 221 4.79 -11.08 2.80
C LEU A 221 3.95 -11.97 1.90
N LYS A 222 2.63 -11.73 1.86
CA LYS A 222 1.67 -12.46 1.04
C LYS A 222 1.26 -11.69 -0.20
N THR A 223 1.14 -10.36 -0.05
CA THR A 223 0.62 -9.46 -1.09
C THR A 223 1.61 -8.33 -1.37
N LEU A 224 2.04 -8.22 -2.63
CA LEU A 224 2.92 -7.16 -3.12
C LEU A 224 2.28 -6.45 -4.32
N HIS A 225 1.99 -5.15 -4.17
CA HIS A 225 1.53 -4.30 -5.27
C HIS A 225 2.64 -3.36 -5.73
N LEU A 226 3.05 -3.51 -6.99
CA LEU A 226 4.06 -2.70 -7.67
C LEU A 226 3.47 -2.02 -8.93
N ARG A 227 2.14 -1.88 -9.04
CA ARG A 227 1.48 -1.28 -10.21
C ARG A 227 1.99 0.14 -10.49
N GLY A 228 2.25 0.51 -11.74
CA GLY A 228 2.61 1.89 -12.07
C GLY A 228 3.99 2.27 -11.51
N ASN A 229 4.99 1.43 -11.77
CA ASN A 229 6.40 1.68 -11.43
C ASN A 229 7.24 1.60 -12.72
N ARG A 230 8.57 1.63 -12.60
CA ARG A 230 9.52 1.66 -13.73
C ARG A 230 10.36 0.37 -13.81
N LEU A 231 9.76 -0.76 -13.45
CA LEU A 231 10.47 -2.03 -13.47
C LEU A 231 10.71 -2.49 -14.90
N ALA A 232 11.97 -2.51 -15.33
CA ALA A 232 12.39 -3.05 -16.63
C ALA A 232 12.84 -4.52 -16.56
N ASN A 233 13.14 -5.02 -15.36
CA ASN A 233 13.49 -6.41 -15.08
C ASN A 233 12.94 -6.84 -13.71
N LEU A 234 12.94 -8.15 -13.45
CA LEU A 234 12.44 -8.74 -12.21
C LEU A 234 13.54 -9.40 -11.35
N ASP A 235 14.76 -8.86 -11.42
CA ASP A 235 15.81 -9.27 -10.47
C ASP A 235 15.44 -8.87 -9.04
N GLY A 236 15.83 -9.68 -8.06
CA GLY A 236 15.59 -9.41 -6.63
C GLY A 236 14.52 -10.29 -5.97
N PHE A 237 13.67 -10.96 -6.76
CA PHE A 237 12.87 -12.07 -6.25
C PHE A 237 13.78 -13.25 -5.91
N THR A 238 13.49 -13.91 -4.79
CA THR A 238 14.27 -15.06 -4.31
C THR A 238 13.36 -16.10 -3.67
N GLU A 239 13.85 -17.33 -3.53
CA GLU A 239 13.17 -18.42 -2.81
C GLU A 239 12.87 -18.12 -1.33
N ARG A 240 13.44 -17.04 -0.77
CA ARG A 240 13.13 -16.56 0.59
C ARG A 240 11.77 -15.88 0.67
N CYS A 241 11.21 -15.42 -0.44
CA CYS A 241 9.86 -14.83 -0.53
C CYS A 241 8.78 -15.92 -0.45
N ARG A 242 8.84 -16.76 0.59
CA ARG A 242 8.11 -18.04 0.67
C ARG A 242 6.61 -17.86 0.82
N SER A 243 6.17 -16.77 1.43
CA SER A 243 4.74 -16.52 1.68
C SER A 243 4.04 -15.78 0.53
N LEU A 244 4.80 -15.30 -0.46
CA LEU A 244 4.28 -14.40 -1.48
C LEU A 244 3.35 -15.15 -2.44
N SER A 245 2.07 -14.80 -2.40
CA SER A 245 1.02 -15.47 -3.18
C SER A 245 0.36 -14.57 -4.21
N TYR A 246 0.45 -13.25 -4.03
CA TYR A 246 -0.09 -12.25 -4.95
C TYR A 246 0.99 -11.22 -5.30
N VAL A 247 1.24 -11.05 -6.59
CA VAL A 247 2.14 -10.02 -7.13
C VAL A 247 1.44 -9.27 -8.25
N ASN A 248 1.40 -7.94 -8.13
CA ASN A 248 0.86 -7.06 -9.16
C ASN A 248 1.95 -6.16 -9.73
N LEU A 249 2.33 -6.45 -10.97
CA LEU A 249 3.31 -5.75 -11.80
C LEU A 249 2.64 -4.94 -12.93
N ARG A 250 1.33 -4.69 -12.84
CA ARG A 250 0.58 -3.96 -13.88
C ARG A 250 1.22 -2.61 -14.17
N ASP A 251 1.18 -2.15 -15.41
CA ASP A 251 1.65 -0.81 -15.80
C ASP A 251 3.12 -0.57 -15.34
N ASN A 252 4.02 -1.49 -15.70
CA ASN A 252 5.48 -1.34 -15.54
C ASN A 252 6.17 -1.28 -16.91
N GLU A 253 7.49 -1.34 -16.95
CA GLU A 253 8.32 -1.15 -18.14
C GLU A 253 8.97 -2.46 -18.63
N LEU A 254 8.35 -3.62 -18.35
CA LEU A 254 8.86 -4.91 -18.79
C LEU A 254 8.76 -5.03 -20.32
N LEU A 255 9.91 -5.03 -21.00
CA LEU A 255 10.01 -5.20 -22.45
C LEU A 255 9.98 -6.68 -22.87
N LYS A 256 10.43 -7.58 -22.00
CA LYS A 256 10.62 -9.00 -22.29
C LYS A 256 9.70 -9.86 -21.44
N ILE A 257 9.00 -10.81 -22.06
CA ILE A 257 8.14 -11.74 -21.33
C ILE A 257 8.96 -12.79 -20.57
N SER A 258 10.17 -13.10 -21.05
CA SER A 258 11.07 -14.04 -20.38
C SER A 258 11.48 -13.62 -18.96
N GLU A 259 11.40 -12.32 -18.63
CA GLU A 259 11.65 -11.79 -17.29
C GLU A 259 10.73 -12.43 -16.24
N LEU A 260 9.51 -12.83 -16.63
CA LEU A 260 8.56 -13.49 -15.73
C LEU A 260 9.07 -14.85 -15.21
N ARG A 261 10.03 -15.48 -15.90
CA ARG A 261 10.68 -16.72 -15.44
C ARG A 261 11.39 -16.53 -14.10
N LYS A 262 11.85 -15.31 -13.78
CA LYS A 262 12.49 -15.00 -12.49
C LYS A 262 11.55 -15.22 -11.30
N LEU A 263 10.24 -15.24 -11.53
CA LEU A 263 9.23 -15.53 -10.52
C LEU A 263 9.04 -17.02 -10.22
N ASP A 264 9.64 -17.94 -10.98
CA ASP A 264 9.53 -19.40 -10.75
C ASP A 264 10.15 -19.83 -9.41
N CYS A 265 11.04 -19.00 -8.86
CA CYS A 265 11.59 -19.20 -7.52
C CYS A 265 10.57 -19.02 -6.39
N LEU A 266 9.38 -18.46 -6.67
CA LEU A 266 8.34 -18.18 -5.68
C LEU A 266 7.45 -19.41 -5.48
N PRO A 267 7.55 -20.13 -4.35
CA PRO A 267 6.92 -21.45 -4.21
C PRO A 267 5.39 -21.39 -4.14
N ASN A 268 4.85 -20.28 -3.61
CA ASN A 268 3.43 -20.10 -3.30
C ASN A 268 2.76 -19.02 -4.16
N LEU A 269 3.37 -18.59 -5.27
CA LEU A 269 2.77 -17.58 -6.15
C LEU A 269 1.50 -18.14 -6.81
N GLU A 270 0.34 -17.56 -6.51
CA GLU A 270 -0.95 -18.00 -7.01
C GLU A 270 -1.57 -16.99 -7.99
N THR A 271 -1.36 -15.70 -7.78
CA THR A 271 -1.91 -14.63 -8.62
C THR A 271 -0.82 -13.71 -9.11
N LEU A 272 -0.76 -13.53 -10.42
CA LEU A 272 0.14 -12.60 -11.10
C LEU A 272 -0.67 -11.63 -11.96
N VAL A 273 -0.42 -10.33 -11.83
CA VAL A 273 -1.00 -9.29 -12.69
C VAL A 273 0.12 -8.58 -13.44
N VAL A 274 0.07 -8.57 -14.76
CA VAL A 274 1.12 -8.05 -15.66
C VAL A 274 0.57 -7.19 -16.80
N LEU A 275 -0.74 -6.95 -16.88
CA LEU A 275 -1.33 -6.05 -17.87
C LEU A 275 -0.63 -4.68 -17.94
N GLY A 276 -0.62 -4.06 -19.12
CA GLY A 276 -0.06 -2.72 -19.30
C GLY A 276 1.46 -2.67 -19.45
N ASN A 277 2.18 -3.79 -19.34
CA ASN A 277 3.60 -3.87 -19.66
C ASN A 277 3.86 -3.87 -21.19
N PRO A 278 4.96 -3.26 -21.68
CA PRO A 278 5.30 -3.19 -23.10
C PRO A 278 5.33 -4.54 -23.84
N PHE A 279 5.79 -5.63 -23.22
CA PHE A 279 5.84 -6.95 -23.87
C PHE A 279 4.47 -7.47 -24.35
N LEU A 280 3.37 -6.88 -23.88
CA LEU A 280 2.00 -7.19 -24.31
C LEU A 280 1.52 -6.33 -25.49
N ARG A 281 2.15 -5.18 -25.77
CA ARG A 281 1.65 -4.19 -26.75
C ARG A 281 2.05 -4.51 -28.19
N GLU A 282 3.11 -5.28 -28.40
CA GLU A 282 3.69 -5.50 -29.73
C GLU A 282 2.97 -6.57 -30.57
N LYS A 283 1.83 -7.13 -30.10
CA LYS A 283 1.15 -8.26 -30.76
C LYS A 283 -0.33 -8.03 -31.11
N VAL A 284 -0.68 -6.82 -31.55
CA VAL A 284 -2.05 -6.51 -32.00
C VAL A 284 -2.24 -6.92 -33.46
N GLU A 285 -2.37 -8.22 -33.70
CA GLU A 285 -3.28 -8.78 -34.70
C GLU A 285 -4.32 -9.65 -33.97
N GLU A 286 -5.29 -8.98 -33.34
CA GLU A 286 -6.66 -9.39 -32.94
C GLU A 286 -6.97 -10.81 -32.39
N ARG A 287 -6.01 -11.69 -32.07
CA ARG A 287 -6.27 -13.03 -31.50
C ARG A 287 -5.28 -13.52 -30.42
N GLU A 288 -4.47 -12.64 -29.84
CA GLU A 288 -3.30 -13.06 -29.06
C GLU A 288 -3.37 -12.88 -27.53
N GLU A 289 -4.47 -12.38 -26.95
CA GLU A 289 -4.60 -12.32 -25.48
C GLU A 289 -4.53 -13.72 -24.82
N GLU A 290 -4.99 -14.76 -25.51
CA GLU A 290 -4.83 -16.15 -25.06
C GLU A 290 -3.38 -16.63 -25.16
N GLY A 291 -2.60 -16.06 -26.08
CA GLY A 291 -1.23 -16.49 -26.39
C GLY A 291 -0.24 -16.21 -25.27
N TYR A 292 -0.25 -14.99 -24.70
CA TYR A 292 0.69 -14.65 -23.62
C TYR A 292 0.38 -15.43 -22.34
N ARG A 293 -0.90 -15.63 -22.00
CA ARG A 293 -1.30 -16.39 -20.80
C ARG A 293 -0.74 -17.81 -20.85
N ARG A 294 -0.80 -18.46 -22.01
CA ARG A 294 -0.17 -19.76 -22.23
C ARG A 294 1.34 -19.72 -21.99
N ILE A 295 2.04 -18.71 -22.52
CA ILE A 295 3.48 -18.53 -22.33
C ILE A 295 3.82 -18.33 -20.84
N VAL A 296 3.05 -17.48 -20.14
CA VAL A 296 3.18 -17.26 -18.69
C VAL A 296 2.99 -18.57 -17.92
N LEU A 297 1.97 -19.36 -18.26
CA LEU A 297 1.72 -20.66 -17.61
C LEU A 297 2.79 -21.71 -17.93
N THR A 298 3.45 -21.63 -19.08
CA THR A 298 4.60 -22.49 -19.39
C THR A 298 5.79 -22.15 -18.48
N MET A 299 5.98 -20.89 -18.10
CA MET A 299 7.00 -20.48 -17.12
C MET A 299 6.58 -20.72 -15.67
N LEU A 300 5.31 -20.46 -15.35
CA LEU A 300 4.76 -20.40 -14.00
C LEU A 300 3.50 -21.29 -13.88
N PRO A 301 3.65 -22.62 -13.95
CA PRO A 301 2.51 -23.54 -14.05
C PRO A 301 1.64 -23.59 -12.78
N LYS A 302 2.11 -23.04 -11.65
CA LYS A 302 1.40 -23.06 -10.37
C LYS A 302 0.34 -21.96 -10.23
N LEU A 303 0.35 -20.95 -11.12
CA LEU A 303 -0.58 -19.83 -11.04
C LEU A 303 -2.04 -20.31 -11.10
N LYS A 304 -2.87 -19.74 -10.23
CA LYS A 304 -4.33 -19.92 -10.20
C LYS A 304 -5.06 -18.79 -10.91
N ARG A 305 -4.48 -17.58 -10.93
CA ARG A 305 -5.03 -16.40 -11.60
C ARG A 305 -3.94 -15.63 -12.33
N ILE A 306 -4.26 -15.21 -13.55
CA ILE A 306 -3.45 -14.27 -14.33
C ILE A 306 -4.34 -13.08 -14.66
N ASP A 307 -3.89 -11.88 -14.31
CA ASP A 307 -4.61 -10.62 -14.53
C ASP A 307 -6.03 -10.65 -13.97
N LYS A 308 -6.14 -11.18 -12.75
CA LYS A 308 -7.38 -11.42 -11.98
C LYS A 308 -8.34 -12.47 -12.56
N ASN A 309 -8.11 -12.95 -13.77
CA ASN A 309 -8.92 -14.01 -14.35
C ASN A 309 -8.41 -15.39 -13.89
N PRO A 310 -9.30 -16.33 -13.56
CA PRO A 310 -8.90 -17.69 -13.20
C PRO A 310 -8.17 -18.37 -14.37
N VAL A 311 -7.26 -19.27 -14.04
CA VAL A 311 -6.58 -20.15 -15.01
C VAL A 311 -7.43 -21.39 -15.24
N LEU A 312 -7.84 -21.60 -16.49
CA LEU A 312 -8.67 -22.74 -16.89
C LEU A 312 -7.82 -23.99 -17.17
N ASP A 313 -8.43 -25.17 -17.06
CA ASP A 313 -7.74 -26.45 -17.33
C ASP A 313 -7.25 -26.56 -18.78
N GLN A 314 -8.00 -26.00 -19.73
CA GLN A 314 -7.58 -25.92 -21.12
C GLN A 314 -6.25 -25.17 -21.28
N GLU A 315 -6.13 -23.98 -20.67
CA GLU A 315 -4.90 -23.19 -20.71
C GLU A 315 -3.70 -23.95 -20.12
N ARG A 316 -3.92 -24.72 -19.04
CA ARG A 316 -2.88 -25.57 -18.44
C ARG A 316 -2.42 -26.68 -19.39
N ASN A 317 -3.34 -27.30 -20.11
CA ASN A 317 -3.00 -28.36 -21.05
C ASN A 317 -2.22 -27.79 -22.25
N GLU A 318 -2.66 -26.66 -22.79
CA GLU A 318 -1.96 -25.98 -23.87
C GLU A 318 -0.55 -25.52 -23.46
N ALA A 319 -0.38 -25.02 -22.22
CA ALA A 319 0.92 -24.64 -21.68
C ALA A 319 1.88 -25.84 -21.53
N LYS A 320 1.37 -27.01 -21.15
CA LYS A 320 2.14 -28.27 -21.08
C LYS A 320 2.55 -28.76 -22.47
N GLU A 321 1.66 -28.68 -23.45
CA GLU A 321 1.99 -29.02 -24.84
C GLU A 321 3.07 -28.10 -25.41
N LEU A 322 2.98 -26.79 -25.12
CA LEU A 322 3.99 -25.82 -25.51
C LEU A 322 5.35 -26.16 -24.88
N LEU A 323 5.38 -26.45 -23.58
CA LEU A 323 6.60 -26.89 -22.90
C LEU A 323 7.23 -28.12 -23.57
N GLY A 324 6.41 -29.12 -23.88
CA GLY A 324 6.86 -30.35 -24.55
C GLY A 324 7.37 -30.11 -25.97
N LYS A 325 6.79 -29.16 -26.71
CA LYS A 325 7.30 -28.73 -28.02
C LYS A 325 8.67 -28.05 -27.86
N MET A 326 8.79 -27.13 -26.91
CA MET A 326 10.04 -26.41 -26.66
C MET A 326 11.20 -27.34 -26.29
N GLN A 327 10.93 -28.34 -25.45
CA GLN A 327 11.92 -29.36 -25.08
C GLN A 327 12.40 -30.19 -26.27
N LYS A 328 11.52 -30.45 -27.25
CA LYS A 328 11.87 -31.20 -28.47
C LYS A 328 12.65 -30.36 -29.47
N SER A 329 12.33 -29.07 -29.61
CA SER A 329 13.02 -28.14 -30.52
C SER A 329 14.32 -27.57 -29.93
N GLY A 330 14.53 -27.67 -28.62
CA GLY A 330 15.65 -27.05 -27.94
C GLY A 330 15.51 -25.52 -27.78
N SER A 331 14.31 -24.98 -28.02
CA SER A 331 14.01 -23.54 -27.87
C SER A 331 13.94 -23.14 -26.39
N ASN A 332 14.32 -21.90 -26.09
CA ASN A 332 14.29 -21.34 -24.75
C ASN A 332 13.14 -20.30 -24.60
N PHE A 333 13.01 -19.71 -23.40
CA PHE A 333 12.00 -18.69 -23.16
C PHE A 333 12.36 -17.31 -23.75
N GLU A 334 13.63 -17.05 -24.02
CA GLU A 334 14.11 -15.81 -24.65
C GLU A 334 13.71 -15.76 -26.13
N ASP A 335 13.47 -16.91 -26.76
CA ASP A 335 12.92 -17.00 -28.12
C ASP A 335 11.52 -16.37 -28.24
N PHE A 336 10.82 -16.14 -27.13
CA PHE A 336 9.55 -15.38 -27.12
C PHE A 336 9.75 -13.87 -27.13
N ASP A 337 10.96 -13.39 -26.83
CA ASP A 337 11.32 -11.97 -26.83
C ASP A 337 11.85 -11.49 -28.20
N LEU A 338 12.24 -12.43 -29.09
CA LEU A 338 12.91 -12.16 -30.37
C LEU A 338 11.96 -12.10 -31.58
N ARG A 339 10.65 -12.17 -31.36
CA ARG A 339 9.67 -12.15 -32.47
C ARG A 339 9.34 -10.70 -32.81
N ASP A 340 10.24 -10.11 -33.60
CA ASP A 340 10.10 -8.83 -34.31
C ASP A 340 8.95 -8.87 -35.34
#